data_AF-A0A645HAA1-F1
#
_entry.id   AF-A0A645HAA1-F1
#
_cell.length_a   1.000
_cell.length_b   1.000
_cell.length_c   1.000
_cell.angle_alpha   90.00
_cell.angle_beta   90.00
_cell.angle_gamma   90.00
#
_symmetry.space_group_name_H-M   'P 1'
#
loop_
_entity.id
_entity.type
_entity.pdbx_description
1 polymer ?
#
loop_
_entity_poly.entity_id
_entity_poly.type
_entity_poly.pdbx_seq_one_letter_code
_entity_poly.pdbx_strand_id
1 'polypeptide(L)' 'MTYLKGLRPANKFGASFGAYGWGGGAQKVIDEGLASAGIAVEASLSLKWVPDREELEKCFEYGVEFGKKVLAAKK' A
#
# COMPACT_ATOMS: atom_id res chain seq x y z
N MET A 1 14.06 -2.52 -2.36
CA MET A 1 13.44 -3.71 -1.76
C MET A 1 14.40 -4.82 -1.33
N THR A 2 15.65 -4.81 -1.79
CA THR A 2 16.61 -5.91 -1.64
C THR A 2 16.82 -6.40 -0.19
N TYR A 3 16.76 -5.50 0.80
CA TYR A 3 16.98 -5.87 2.20
C TYR A 3 15.72 -6.36 2.93
N LEU A 4 14.55 -5.80 2.61
CA LEU A 4 13.32 -6.04 3.38
C LEU A 4 12.80 -7.47 3.19
N LYS A 5 13.00 -8.05 2.00
CA LYS A 5 12.64 -9.45 1.72
C LYS A 5 13.45 -10.46 2.56
N GLY A 6 14.74 -10.18 2.78
CA GLY A 6 15.62 -11.07 3.55
C GLY A 6 15.33 -11.07 5.05
N LEU A 7 14.79 -9.96 5.58
CA LEU A 7 14.52 -9.79 7.02
C LEU A 7 13.23 -10.46 7.49
N ARG A 8 12.34 -10.88 6.57
CA ARG A 8 11.04 -11.52 6.84
C ARG A 8 10.28 -10.90 8.04
N PRO A 9 9.86 -9.63 7.95
CA PRO A 9 9.20 -8.96 9.07
C PRO A 9 7.92 -9.68 9.48
N ALA A 10 7.85 -10.17 10.72
CA ALA A 10 6.65 -10.80 11.26
C ALA A 10 5.67 -9.77 11.83
N ASN A 11 4.37 -10.11 11.79
CA ASN A 11 3.27 -9.30 12.32
C ASN A 11 3.29 -7.87 11.80
N LYS A 12 3.47 -7.74 10.47
CA LYS A 12 3.41 -6.45 9.77
C LYS A 12 2.25 -6.50 8.78
N PHE A 13 1.47 -5.43 8.80
CA PHE A 13 0.43 -5.13 7.83
C PHE A 13 0.89 -3.92 7.03
N GLY A 14 0.82 -4.00 5.71
CA GLY A 14 1.36 -3.01 4.79
C GLY A 14 0.39 -2.71 3.67
N ALA A 15 0.63 -1.60 2.99
CA ALA A 15 -0.09 -1.21 1.81
C ALA A 15 0.80 -0.30 0.95
N SER A 16 0.52 -0.23 -0.35
CA SER A 16 1.17 0.72 -1.24
C SER A 16 0.15 1.70 -1.81
N PHE A 17 0.61 2.92 -2.10
CA PHE A 17 -0.22 3.94 -2.73
C PHE A 17 0.65 4.85 -3.60
N GLY A 18 0.04 5.51 -4.57
CA GLY A 18 0.74 6.54 -5.34
C GLY A 18 0.02 6.95 -6.62
N ALA A 19 0.60 7.94 -7.29
CA ALA A 19 0.17 8.38 -8.61
C ALA A 19 1.10 7.83 -9.70
N TYR A 20 0.58 7.65 -10.91
CA TYR A 20 1.34 7.26 -12.10
C TYR A 20 0.99 8.13 -13.31
N GLY A 21 1.94 8.27 -14.25
CA GLY A 21 1.70 9.01 -15.49
C GLY A 21 1.09 8.12 -16.58
N TRP A 22 1.93 7.26 -17.16
CA TRP A 22 1.57 6.50 -18.37
C TRP A 22 1.36 5.02 -18.09
N GLY A 23 2.42 4.32 -17.67
CA GLY A 23 2.45 2.85 -17.60
C GLY A 23 1.92 2.24 -16.30
N GLY A 24 1.82 3.02 -15.22
CA GLY A 24 1.42 2.50 -13.91
C GLY A 24 2.30 1.33 -13.45
N GLY A 25 1.73 0.45 -12.62
CA GLY A 25 2.34 -0.84 -12.26
C GLY A 25 3.35 -0.81 -11.11
N ALA A 26 3.81 0.37 -10.67
CA ALA A 26 4.73 0.47 -9.53
C ALA A 26 4.13 -0.12 -8.24
N GLN A 27 2.86 0.17 -7.96
CA GLN A 27 2.12 -0.33 -6.81
C GLN A 27 2.06 -1.86 -6.81
N LYS A 28 1.78 -2.48 -7.95
CA LYS A 28 1.78 -3.94 -8.10
C LYS A 28 3.14 -4.55 -7.75
N VAL A 29 4.24 -3.96 -8.26
CA VAL A 29 5.60 -4.40 -7.95
C VAL A 29 5.90 -4.24 -6.45
N ILE A 30 5.38 -3.18 -5.83
CA ILE A 30 5.53 -2.95 -4.39
C ILE A 30 4.72 -3.98 -3.59
N ASP A 31 3.48 -4.24 -3.95
CA ASP A 31 2.62 -5.22 -3.26
C ASP A 31 3.22 -6.63 -3.32
N GLU A 32 3.66 -7.06 -4.50
CA GLU A 32 4.35 -8.34 -4.67
C GLU A 32 5.65 -8.41 -3.83
N GLY A 33 6.36 -7.30 -3.76
CA GLY A 33 7.57 -7.18 -2.95
C GLY A 33 7.31 -7.30 -1.45
N LEU A 34 6.29 -6.63 -0.94
CA LEU A 34 5.86 -6.70 0.47
C LEU A 34 5.33 -8.09 0.81
N ALA A 35 4.49 -8.67 -0.05
CA ALA A 35 3.95 -10.02 0.11
C ALA A 35 5.08 -11.06 0.15
N SER A 36 6.06 -10.95 -0.77
CA SER A 36 7.24 -11.84 -0.77
C SER A 36 8.14 -11.68 0.45
N ALA A 37 8.04 -10.56 1.18
CA ALA A 37 8.72 -10.35 2.46
C ALA A 37 7.94 -10.91 3.66
N GLY A 38 6.75 -11.50 3.46
CA GLY A 38 5.89 -12.02 4.53
C GLY A 38 5.01 -10.97 5.20
N ILE A 39 4.86 -9.80 4.59
CA ILE A 39 3.97 -8.74 5.08
C ILE A 39 2.55 -9.02 4.54
N ALA A 40 1.53 -8.91 5.40
CA ALA A 40 0.15 -8.94 4.95
C ALA A 40 -0.19 -7.62 4.25
N VAL A 41 -0.58 -7.68 2.98
CA VAL A 41 -0.72 -6.49 2.12
C VAL A 41 -2.20 -6.19 1.85
N GLU A 42 -2.62 -4.96 2.13
CA GLU A 42 -3.92 -4.41 1.71
C GLU A 42 -3.88 -3.98 0.24
N ALA A 43 -5.03 -3.98 -0.43
CA ALA A 43 -5.12 -3.53 -1.82
C ALA A 43 -4.56 -2.11 -1.99
N SER A 44 -3.68 -1.91 -2.98
CA SER A 44 -3.05 -0.61 -3.22
C SER A 44 -3.99 0.44 -3.79
N LEU A 45 -3.76 1.72 -3.48
CA LEU A 45 -4.41 2.86 -4.13
C LEU A 45 -3.53 3.43 -5.25
N SER A 46 -4.05 3.47 -6.48
CA SER A 46 -3.33 4.00 -7.63
C SER A 46 -4.14 5.08 -8.34
N LEU A 47 -3.54 6.26 -8.50
CA LEU A 47 -4.16 7.42 -9.15
C LEU A 47 -3.41 7.79 -10.43
N LYS A 48 -4.10 8.37 -11.40
CA LYS A 48 -3.47 8.79 -12.65
C LYS A 48 -3.21 10.29 -12.60
N TRP A 49 -1.98 10.70 -12.86
CA TRP A 49 -1.55 12.10 -12.80
C TRP A 49 -1.70 12.75 -11.42
N VAL A 50 -1.70 14.07 -11.37
CA VAL A 50 -1.89 14.84 -10.13
C VAL A 50 -3.35 14.68 -9.71
N PRO A 51 -3.62 14.23 -8.47
CA PRO A 51 -4.97 14.01 -8.02
C PRO A 51 -5.77 15.29 -7.88
N ASP A 52 -7.05 15.22 -8.25
CA ASP A 52 -8.02 16.26 -7.96
C ASP A 52 -8.54 16.18 -6.52
N ARG A 53 -9.50 17.06 -6.18
CA ARG A 53 -10.06 17.14 -4.82
C ARG A 53 -10.79 15.85 -4.41
N GLU A 54 -11.52 15.22 -5.32
CA GLU A 54 -12.26 13.98 -5.03
C GLU A 54 -11.28 12.80 -4.86
N GLU A 55 -10.21 12.78 -5.66
CA GLU A 55 -9.15 11.78 -5.54
C GLU A 55 -8.33 11.94 -4.24
N LEU A 56 -8.15 13.17 -3.77
CA LEU A 56 -7.56 13.43 -2.45
C LEU A 56 -8.47 12.96 -1.31
N GLU A 57 -9.79 13.12 -1.43
CA GLU A 57 -10.75 12.57 -0.46
C GLU A 57 -10.66 11.03 -0.42
N LYS A 58 -10.57 10.37 -1.58
CA LYS A 58 -10.33 8.91 -1.67
C LYS A 58 -9.02 8.49 -1.00
N CYS A 59 -7.95 9.29 -1.14
CA CYS A 59 -6.68 9.01 -0.44
C CYS A 59 -6.84 9.09 1.09
N PHE A 60 -7.61 10.06 1.58
CA PHE A 60 -7.88 10.20 3.00
C PHE A 60 -8.69 9.02 3.55
N GLU A 61 -9.79 8.66 2.87
CA GLU A 61 -10.63 7.51 3.24
C GLU A 61 -9.84 6.21 3.24
N TYR A 62 -8.98 6.00 2.23
CA TYR A 62 -8.08 4.87 2.16
C TYR A 62 -7.17 4.77 3.39
N GLY A 63 -6.59 5.89 3.83
CA GLY A 63 -5.77 5.95 5.03
C GLY A 63 -6.54 5.63 6.32
N VAL A 64 -7.79 6.11 6.42
CA VAL A 64 -8.68 5.82 7.56
C VAL A 64 -8.98 4.33 7.64
N GLU A 65 -9.37 3.71 6.53
CA GLU A 65 -9.66 2.27 6.47
C GLU A 65 -8.42 1.42 6.75
N PHE A 66 -7.26 1.80 6.23
CA PHE A 66 -5.99 1.15 6.56
C PHE A 66 -5.71 1.22 8.06
N GLY A 67 -5.87 2.40 8.69
CA GLY A 67 -5.68 2.59 10.13
C GLY A 67 -6.61 1.71 10.97
N LYS A 68 -7.89 1.60 10.60
CA LYS A 68 -8.85 0.70 11.26
C LYS A 68 -8.40 -0.77 11.18
N LYS A 69 -7.94 -1.21 10.01
CA LYS A 69 -7.43 -2.58 9.80
C LYS A 69 -6.16 -2.86 10.61
N VAL A 70 -5.23 -1.89 10.69
CA VAL A 70 -4.03 -2.01 11.54
C VAL A 70 -4.42 -2.17 13.02
N LEU A 71 -5.39 -1.40 13.51
CA LEU A 71 -5.88 -1.54 14.88
C LEU A 71 -6.54 -2.89 15.13
N ALA A 72 -7.31 -3.41 14.16
CA ALA A 72 -7.92 -4.73 14.23
C ALA A 72 -6.86 -5.85 14.22
N ALA A 73 -5.80 -5.72 13.42
CA ALA A 73 -4.72 -6.70 13.30
C ALA A 73 -3.73 -6.71 14.48
N LYS A 74 -3.84 -5.74 15.41
CA LYS A 74 -3.05 -5.70 16.66
C LYS A 74 -3.68 -6.50 17.80
N LYS A 75 -4.90 -7.03 17.63
CA LYS A 75 -5.51 -7.99 18.56
C LYS A 75 -5.04 -9.41 18.26
#